data_AF-A0A7J4V8T7-F1
#
_entry.id   AF-A0A7J4V8T7-F1
#
_cell.length_a   1.000
_cell.length_b   1.000
_cell.length_c   1.000
_cell.angle_alpha   90.00
_cell.angle_beta   90.00
_cell.angle_gamma   90.00
#
_symmetry.space_group_name_H-M   'P 1'
#
loop_
_entity.id
_entity.type
_entity.pdbx_description
1 polymer ?
#
loop_
_entity_poly.entity_id
_entity_poly.type
_entity_poly.pdbx_seq_one_letter_code
_entity_poly.pdbx_strand_id
1 'polypeptide(L)'
;MASPIDPATQRKELNGLIEECFKLATVHVRYQMSKLHKPGIMGDLTAKDIAVDAIAPLFTPAPDGFIRHLSESFHGWNPPVKSEEDAHFMLISILSHRVKQHIQIMMRESDPFFAKILDSLNYHIKKEGLIKTEKLKVCYISLTGSKDGEMEYCAYDDLLKLPGTMFAIRHISIGKILSQIRKDERPAAIPLLALAKRIKEVNLSFENPVITCHKTETDYDVDSLSDLAKKAVYQKLRHSYLDKGKLNGQETVLMERAIAEMLLDLRDGGIKPGLYHYIEMIDGSICPETFKQRYHNILEYLFRVLKKELAQLLSVRHELSE
;
A
#
# COMPACT_ATOMS: atom_id res chain seq x y z
N MET A 1 -45.89 -11.80 1.22
CA MET A 1 -45.38 -13.06 0.64
C MET A 1 -44.75 -12.71 -0.70
N ALA A 2 -43.42 -12.61 -0.75
CA ALA A 2 -42.72 -12.33 -2.01
C ALA A 2 -42.77 -13.58 -2.90
N SER A 3 -43.13 -13.39 -4.16
CA SER A 3 -43.13 -14.44 -5.19
C SER A 3 -41.72 -15.06 -5.29
N PRO A 4 -41.57 -16.38 -5.51
CA PRO A 4 -40.26 -16.99 -5.65
C PRO A 4 -39.65 -16.50 -6.97
N ILE A 5 -38.76 -15.52 -6.87
CA ILE A 5 -37.97 -15.00 -7.99
C ILE A 5 -37.13 -16.18 -8.53
N ASP A 6 -37.24 -16.44 -9.83
CA ASP A 6 -36.49 -17.49 -10.54
C ASP A 6 -34.97 -17.37 -10.25
N PRO A 7 -34.27 -18.47 -9.89
CA PRO A 7 -32.82 -18.49 -9.68
C PRO A 7 -32.01 -17.81 -10.81
N ALA A 8 -32.48 -17.87 -12.06
CA ALA A 8 -31.83 -17.19 -13.18
C ALA A 8 -31.95 -15.66 -13.09
N THR A 9 -33.09 -15.16 -12.61
CA THR A 9 -33.36 -13.72 -12.42
C THR A 9 -32.54 -13.17 -11.26
N GLN A 10 -32.46 -13.91 -10.13
CA GLN A 10 -31.62 -13.53 -8.99
C GLN A 10 -30.12 -13.44 -9.36
N ARG A 11 -29.63 -14.36 -10.19
CA ARG A 11 -28.24 -14.32 -10.70
C ARG A 11 -28.01 -13.11 -11.60
N LYS A 12 -28.99 -12.73 -12.42
CA LYS A 12 -28.89 -11.56 -13.30
C LYS A 12 -28.85 -10.26 -12.50
N GLU A 13 -29.72 -10.12 -11.50
CA GLU A 13 -29.75 -8.96 -10.60
C GLU A 13 -28.46 -8.84 -9.79
N LEU A 14 -27.96 -9.97 -9.26
CA LEU A 14 -26.68 -10.01 -8.56
C LEU A 14 -25.51 -9.59 -9.45
N ASN A 15 -25.44 -10.11 -10.67
CA ASN A 15 -24.39 -9.72 -11.62
C ASN A 15 -24.46 -8.23 -11.96
N GLY A 16 -25.67 -7.68 -12.11
CA GLY A 16 -25.86 -6.24 -12.29
C GLY A 16 -25.34 -5.42 -11.11
N LEU A 17 -25.62 -5.84 -9.89
CA LEU A 17 -25.10 -5.19 -8.68
C LEU A 17 -23.58 -5.26 -8.58
N ILE A 18 -22.98 -6.41 -8.91
CA ILE A 18 -21.51 -6.58 -8.94
C ILE A 18 -20.89 -5.62 -9.95
N GLU A 19 -21.48 -5.52 -11.14
CA GLU A 19 -20.97 -4.64 -12.21
C GLU A 19 -21.03 -3.16 -11.79
N GLU A 20 -22.12 -2.75 -11.14
CA GLU A 20 -22.27 -1.39 -10.62
C GLU A 20 -21.24 -1.10 -9.51
N CYS A 21 -21.10 -2.02 -8.56
CA CYS A 21 -20.10 -1.92 -7.50
C CYS A 21 -18.67 -1.84 -8.06
N PHE A 22 -18.38 -2.60 -9.11
CA PHE A 22 -17.09 -2.58 -9.80
C PHE A 22 -16.81 -1.23 -10.49
N LYS A 23 -17.81 -0.65 -11.17
CA LYS A 23 -17.69 0.68 -11.79
C LYS A 23 -17.38 1.75 -10.73
N LEU A 24 -18.16 1.77 -9.65
CA LEU A 24 -17.97 2.71 -8.53
C LEU A 24 -16.59 2.53 -7.86
N ALA A 25 -16.20 1.28 -7.58
CA ALA A 25 -14.90 0.99 -6.99
C ALA A 25 -13.74 1.41 -7.89
N THR A 26 -13.82 1.19 -9.20
CA THR A 26 -12.80 1.61 -10.16
C THR A 26 -12.59 3.12 -10.16
N VAL A 27 -13.68 3.90 -10.11
CA VAL A 27 -13.61 5.37 -9.99
C VAL A 27 -12.90 5.78 -8.69
N HIS A 28 -13.26 5.13 -7.58
CA HIS A 28 -12.60 5.39 -6.29
C HIS A 28 -11.12 5.02 -6.28
N VAL A 29 -10.72 3.90 -6.89
CA VAL A 29 -9.32 3.51 -7.02
C VAL A 29 -8.55 4.60 -7.77
N ARG A 30 -9.05 5.02 -8.95
CA ARG A 30 -8.40 6.07 -9.75
C ARG A 30 -8.25 7.38 -8.96
N TYR A 31 -9.28 7.77 -8.23
CA TYR A 31 -9.25 8.97 -7.39
C TYR A 31 -8.22 8.87 -6.26
N GLN A 32 -8.08 7.71 -5.61
CA GLN A 32 -7.07 7.52 -4.58
C GLN A 32 -5.65 7.47 -5.17
N MET A 33 -5.49 6.80 -6.32
CA MET A 33 -4.20 6.71 -7.00
C MET A 33 -3.70 8.09 -7.49
N SER A 34 -4.59 8.94 -8.03
CA SER A 34 -4.19 10.29 -8.46
C SER A 34 -3.68 11.13 -7.29
N LYS A 35 -4.31 11.02 -6.11
CA LYS A 35 -3.85 11.71 -4.88
C LYS A 35 -2.50 11.24 -4.36
N LEU A 36 -2.15 9.98 -4.61
CA LEU A 36 -0.88 9.40 -4.19
C LEU A 36 0.29 9.85 -5.10
N HIS A 37 0.02 10.55 -6.21
CA HIS A 37 1.00 11.01 -7.20
C HIS A 37 1.97 9.89 -7.62
N LYS A 38 1.45 8.68 -7.82
CA LYS A 38 2.25 7.51 -8.19
C LYS A 38 1.47 6.61 -9.14
N PRO A 39 1.78 6.64 -10.44
CA PRO A 39 1.28 5.63 -11.39
C PRO A 39 1.93 4.24 -11.20
N GLY A 40 3.00 4.11 -10.40
CA GLY A 40 3.86 2.90 -10.39
C GLY A 40 3.75 1.92 -9.21
N ILE A 41 3.03 2.23 -8.12
CA ILE A 41 2.97 1.35 -6.91
C ILE A 41 2.39 -0.05 -7.22
N MET A 42 1.69 -0.19 -8.34
CA MET A 42 0.84 -1.33 -8.64
C MET A 42 1.41 -2.27 -9.72
N GLY A 43 2.61 -2.00 -10.25
CA GLY A 43 3.17 -2.84 -11.34
C GLY A 43 2.20 -2.96 -12.53
N ASP A 44 1.90 -4.20 -12.94
CA ASP A 44 0.96 -4.54 -14.02
C ASP A 44 -0.53 -4.43 -13.61
N LEU A 45 -0.84 -4.17 -12.33
CA LEU A 45 -2.22 -4.11 -11.85
C LEU A 45 -2.87 -2.79 -12.27
N THR A 46 -3.92 -2.91 -13.07
CA THR A 46 -4.75 -1.79 -13.47
C THR A 46 -5.67 -1.35 -12.32
N ALA A 47 -6.22 -0.14 -12.41
CA ALA A 47 -7.26 0.32 -11.49
C ALA A 47 -8.47 -0.64 -11.40
N LYS A 48 -8.70 -1.44 -12.45
CA LYS A 48 -9.75 -2.46 -12.50
C LYS A 48 -9.36 -3.67 -11.65
N ASP A 49 -8.14 -4.16 -11.75
CA ASP A 49 -7.68 -5.33 -10.99
C ASP A 49 -7.78 -5.06 -9.48
N ILE A 50 -7.30 -3.88 -9.05
CA ILE A 50 -7.41 -3.41 -7.67
C ILE A 50 -8.87 -3.28 -7.22
N ALA A 51 -9.76 -2.81 -8.11
CA ALA A 51 -11.18 -2.67 -7.80
C ALA A 51 -11.84 -4.03 -7.60
N VAL A 52 -11.52 -5.03 -8.44
CA VAL A 52 -12.01 -6.42 -8.29
C VAL A 52 -11.58 -6.97 -6.94
N ASP A 53 -10.30 -6.91 -6.62
CA ASP A 53 -9.76 -7.48 -5.38
C ASP A 53 -10.32 -6.79 -4.13
N ALA A 54 -10.52 -5.48 -4.19
CA ALA A 54 -11.08 -4.71 -3.07
C ALA A 54 -12.53 -5.14 -2.74
N ILE A 55 -13.35 -5.37 -3.76
CA ILE A 55 -14.79 -5.65 -3.60
C ILE A 55 -15.12 -7.14 -3.53
N ALA A 56 -14.26 -8.04 -4.05
CA ALA A 56 -14.53 -9.48 -4.07
C ALA A 56 -14.97 -10.05 -2.71
N PRO A 57 -14.39 -9.63 -1.57
CA PRO A 57 -14.85 -10.12 -0.27
C PRO A 57 -16.27 -9.70 0.12
N LEU A 58 -16.83 -8.63 -0.48
CA LEU A 58 -18.23 -8.24 -0.25
C LEU A 58 -19.21 -9.24 -0.85
N PHE A 59 -18.80 -9.98 -1.87
CA PHE A 59 -19.61 -10.93 -2.63
C PHE A 59 -19.26 -12.38 -2.35
N THR A 60 -18.41 -12.64 -1.34
CA THR A 60 -18.09 -14.01 -0.94
C THR A 60 -19.34 -14.67 -0.36
N PRO A 61 -19.82 -15.79 -0.93
CA PRO A 61 -20.99 -16.47 -0.44
C PRO A 61 -20.68 -17.09 0.92
N ALA A 62 -21.61 -16.94 1.87
CA ALA A 62 -21.59 -17.70 3.11
C ALA A 62 -21.91 -19.19 2.83
N PRO A 63 -21.72 -20.11 3.79
CA PRO A 63 -22.00 -21.53 3.60
C PRO A 63 -23.45 -21.86 3.20
N ASP A 64 -24.38 -20.95 3.46
CA ASP A 64 -25.79 -21.00 3.08
C ASP A 64 -26.07 -20.41 1.68
N GLY A 65 -25.04 -19.95 0.96
CA GLY A 65 -25.12 -19.36 -0.37
C GLY A 65 -25.46 -17.86 -0.40
N PHE A 66 -25.68 -17.21 0.75
CA PHE A 66 -26.07 -15.80 0.80
C PHE A 66 -24.87 -14.85 0.91
N ILE A 67 -25.03 -13.65 0.35
CA ILE A 67 -24.03 -12.57 0.43
C ILE A 67 -24.21 -11.84 1.77
N ARG A 68 -23.60 -12.41 2.80
CA ARG A 68 -23.81 -12.02 4.18
C ARG A 68 -23.30 -10.60 4.48
N HIS A 69 -22.12 -10.24 3.98
CA HIS A 69 -21.50 -8.95 4.29
C HIS A 69 -22.30 -7.73 3.81
N LEU A 70 -22.82 -7.79 2.58
CA LEU A 70 -23.64 -6.70 2.04
C LEU A 70 -25.02 -6.65 2.71
N SER A 71 -25.62 -7.81 2.98
CA SER A 71 -26.90 -7.92 3.67
C SER A 71 -26.82 -7.38 5.10
N GLU A 72 -25.81 -7.77 5.87
CA GLU A 72 -25.59 -7.26 7.23
C GLU A 72 -25.37 -5.74 7.21
N SER A 73 -24.60 -5.23 6.24
CA SER A 73 -24.36 -3.80 6.09
C SER A 73 -25.65 -3.04 5.75
N PHE A 74 -26.52 -3.61 4.93
CA PHE A 74 -27.82 -3.02 4.58
C PHE A 74 -28.77 -2.94 5.78
N HIS A 75 -28.94 -4.05 6.50
CA HIS A 75 -29.84 -4.10 7.66
C HIS A 75 -29.30 -3.33 8.86
N GLY A 76 -27.98 -3.23 9.00
CA GLY A 76 -27.31 -2.44 10.05
C GLY A 76 -27.07 -0.97 9.69
N TRP A 77 -27.44 -0.52 8.49
CA TRP A 77 -27.17 0.85 8.05
C TRP A 77 -28.01 1.86 8.82
N ASN A 78 -27.38 2.96 9.25
CA ASN A 78 -28.05 4.05 9.96
C ASN A 78 -27.67 5.39 9.30
N PRO A 79 -28.63 6.16 8.76
CA PRO A 79 -30.09 5.91 8.77
C PRO A 79 -30.50 4.69 7.93
N PRO A 80 -31.63 4.03 8.24
CA PRO A 80 -32.12 2.90 7.46
C PRO A 80 -32.31 3.27 5.99
N VAL A 81 -31.93 2.37 5.08
CA VAL A 81 -32.06 2.56 3.64
C VAL A 81 -33.54 2.50 3.25
N LYS A 82 -34.09 3.61 2.75
CA LYS A 82 -35.52 3.71 2.38
C LYS A 82 -35.74 3.96 0.90
N SER A 83 -34.76 4.50 0.19
CA SER A 83 -34.83 4.75 -1.25
C SER A 83 -33.64 4.15 -2.01
N GLU A 84 -33.73 4.20 -3.33
CA GLU A 84 -32.64 3.79 -4.22
C GLU A 84 -31.42 4.71 -4.06
N GLU A 85 -31.62 6.01 -3.83
CA GLU A 85 -30.55 6.96 -3.54
C GLU A 85 -29.85 6.64 -2.22
N ASP A 86 -30.59 6.27 -1.17
CA ASP A 86 -30.02 5.83 0.10
C ASP A 86 -29.17 4.57 -0.08
N ALA A 87 -29.65 3.62 -0.89
CA ALA A 87 -28.94 2.38 -1.20
C ALA A 87 -27.65 2.67 -1.97
N HIS A 88 -27.71 3.59 -2.95
CA HIS A 88 -26.56 4.01 -3.72
C HIS A 88 -25.52 4.71 -2.84
N PHE A 89 -25.95 5.61 -1.93
CA PHE A 89 -25.08 6.28 -0.98
C PHE A 89 -24.40 5.30 0.00
N MET A 90 -25.16 4.31 0.49
CA MET A 90 -24.62 3.23 1.31
C MET A 90 -23.54 2.45 0.56
N LEU A 91 -23.83 2.01 -0.67
CA LEU A 91 -22.88 1.26 -1.50
C LEU A 91 -21.60 2.06 -1.74
N ILE A 92 -21.70 3.31 -2.17
CA ILE A 92 -20.53 4.21 -2.34
C ILE A 92 -19.71 4.27 -1.04
N SER A 93 -20.37 4.39 0.11
CA SER A 93 -19.69 4.49 1.40
C SER A 93 -18.94 3.22 1.78
N ILE A 94 -19.53 2.04 1.55
CA ILE A 94 -18.90 0.73 1.81
C ILE A 94 -17.74 0.51 0.83
N LEU A 95 -17.98 0.69 -0.47
CA LEU A 95 -16.99 0.45 -1.52
C LEU A 95 -15.78 1.37 -1.36
N SER A 96 -16.00 2.66 -1.07
CA SER A 96 -14.89 3.60 -0.82
C SER A 96 -14.03 3.20 0.38
N HIS A 97 -14.64 2.68 1.46
CA HIS A 97 -13.90 2.19 2.62
C HIS A 97 -13.09 0.93 2.29
N ARG A 98 -13.70 -0.01 1.56
CA ARG A 98 -13.04 -1.26 1.12
C ARG A 98 -11.86 -1.00 0.19
N VAL A 99 -12.04 -0.15 -0.82
CA VAL A 99 -10.97 0.29 -1.73
C VAL A 99 -9.81 0.90 -0.96
N LYS A 100 -10.10 1.79 0.00
CA LYS A 100 -9.07 2.41 0.84
C LYS A 100 -8.30 1.41 1.68
N GLN A 101 -9.00 0.52 2.38
CA GLN A 101 -8.37 -0.55 3.17
C GLN A 101 -7.47 -1.41 2.29
N HIS A 102 -7.97 -1.80 1.12
CA HIS A 102 -7.23 -2.63 0.18
C HIS A 102 -5.98 -1.92 -0.33
N ILE A 103 -6.07 -0.65 -0.77
CA ILE A 103 -4.89 0.14 -1.17
C ILE A 103 -3.87 0.25 -0.03
N GLN A 104 -4.31 0.46 1.22
CA GLN A 104 -3.40 0.52 2.36
C GLN A 104 -2.68 -0.81 2.61
N ILE A 105 -3.40 -1.94 2.51
CA ILE A 105 -2.82 -3.28 2.62
C ILE A 105 -1.80 -3.49 1.49
N MET A 106 -2.19 -3.22 0.25
CA MET A 106 -1.31 -3.34 -0.91
C MET A 106 -0.06 -2.48 -0.79
N MET A 107 -0.17 -1.24 -0.30
CA MET A 107 0.99 -0.36 -0.07
C MET A 107 1.93 -0.91 1.01
N ARG A 108 1.39 -1.56 2.05
CA ARG A 108 2.21 -2.21 3.09
C ARG A 108 2.87 -3.49 2.59
N GLU A 109 2.20 -4.26 1.72
CA GLU A 109 2.70 -5.53 1.17
C GLU A 109 3.67 -5.36 0.00
N SER A 110 3.52 -4.27 -0.75
CA SER A 110 4.43 -3.91 -1.84
C SER A 110 5.76 -3.40 -1.29
N ASP A 111 5.75 -2.71 -0.15
CA ASP A 111 6.88 -1.93 0.34
C ASP A 111 7.10 -2.08 1.87
N PRO A 112 8.05 -2.95 2.28
CA PRO A 112 8.39 -3.15 3.69
C PRO A 112 8.85 -1.87 4.41
N PHE A 113 9.51 -0.96 3.72
CA PHE A 113 9.99 0.30 4.30
C PHE A 113 8.82 1.24 4.58
N PHE A 114 7.88 1.35 3.65
CA PHE A 114 6.67 2.14 3.84
C PHE A 114 5.82 1.63 5.01
N ALA A 115 5.67 0.31 5.14
CA ALA A 115 4.99 -0.30 6.28
C ALA A 115 5.63 0.12 7.62
N LYS A 116 6.97 0.08 7.70
CA LYS A 116 7.71 0.48 8.90
C LYS A 116 7.52 1.97 9.24
N ILE A 117 7.54 2.83 8.23
CA ILE A 117 7.33 4.28 8.40
C ILE A 117 5.92 4.55 8.94
N LEU A 118 4.90 3.86 8.41
CA LEU A 118 3.53 4.00 8.91
C LEU A 118 3.41 3.58 10.38
N ASP A 119 4.06 2.48 10.77
CA ASP A 119 4.06 2.04 12.17
C ASP A 119 4.77 3.07 13.07
N SER A 120 5.86 3.68 12.60
CA SER A 120 6.52 4.79 13.29
C SER A 120 5.63 6.01 13.44
N LEU A 121 4.99 6.45 12.36
CA LEU A 121 4.03 7.55 12.41
C LEU A 121 2.89 7.28 13.38
N ASN A 122 2.36 6.06 13.41
CA ASN A 122 1.30 5.67 14.35
C ASN A 122 1.76 5.79 15.81
N TYR A 123 3.01 5.45 16.11
CA TYR A 123 3.60 5.65 17.42
C TYR A 123 3.71 7.14 17.76
N HIS A 124 4.27 7.96 16.86
CA HIS A 124 4.41 9.41 17.08
C HIS A 124 3.06 10.10 17.25
N ILE A 125 2.05 9.71 16.46
CA ILE A 125 0.67 10.21 16.61
C ILE A 125 0.14 9.97 18.02
N LYS A 126 0.34 8.76 18.56
CA LYS A 126 -0.08 8.42 19.92
C LYS A 126 0.75 9.18 20.97
N LYS A 127 2.08 9.22 20.81
CA LYS A 127 3.02 9.86 21.73
C LYS A 127 2.79 11.37 21.84
N GLU A 128 2.52 12.03 20.73
CA GLU A 128 2.26 13.48 20.65
C GLU A 128 0.79 13.83 20.93
N GLY A 129 -0.08 12.86 21.23
CA GLY A 129 -1.50 13.10 21.52
C GLY A 129 -2.30 13.62 20.31
N LEU A 130 -1.86 13.33 19.08
CA LEU A 130 -2.46 13.82 17.85
C LEU A 130 -3.72 13.03 17.49
N ILE A 131 -4.65 13.72 16.82
CA ILE A 131 -5.95 13.16 16.47
C ILE A 131 -5.97 12.78 15.00
N LYS A 132 -6.43 11.56 14.73
CA LYS A 132 -6.76 11.11 13.39
C LYS A 132 -8.22 11.43 13.08
N THR A 133 -8.44 12.19 12.03
CA THR A 133 -9.78 12.48 11.50
C THR A 133 -9.91 11.94 10.09
N GLU A 134 -11.14 11.63 9.69
CA GLU A 134 -11.44 11.21 8.32
C GLU A 134 -12.28 12.29 7.62
N LYS A 135 -11.77 12.81 6.50
CA LYS A 135 -12.50 13.73 5.63
C LYS A 135 -12.34 13.35 4.17
N LEU A 136 -13.44 13.32 3.43
CA LEU A 136 -13.44 12.89 2.02
C LEU A 136 -12.69 11.56 1.83
N LYS A 137 -12.89 10.64 2.78
CA LYS A 137 -12.27 9.31 2.85
C LYS A 137 -10.73 9.31 2.95
N VAL A 138 -10.09 10.44 3.23
CA VAL A 138 -8.65 10.52 3.52
C VAL A 138 -8.45 10.60 5.04
N CYS A 139 -7.49 9.85 5.57
CA CYS A 139 -7.10 9.93 6.98
C CYS A 139 -6.11 11.07 7.16
N TYR A 140 -6.50 12.07 7.95
CA TYR A 140 -5.68 13.22 8.30
C TYR A 140 -5.22 13.15 9.74
N ILE A 141 -4.06 13.74 10.02
CA ILE A 141 -3.48 13.93 11.33
C ILE A 141 -3.55 15.42 11.67
N SER A 142 -3.99 15.75 12.88
CA SER A 142 -4.17 17.13 13.35
C SER A 142 -3.87 17.26 14.85
N LEU A 143 -3.52 18.47 15.30
CA LEU A 143 -3.30 18.77 16.72
C LEU A 143 -4.58 18.74 17.55
N THR A 144 -5.70 19.14 16.94
CA THR A 144 -7.02 19.23 17.57
C THR A 144 -8.06 18.55 16.69
N GLY A 145 -9.00 17.82 17.29
CA GLY A 145 -10.16 17.33 16.55
C GLY A 145 -11.05 18.51 16.19
N SER A 146 -11.19 18.83 14.90
CA SER A 146 -12.14 19.87 14.51
C SER A 146 -13.56 19.34 14.58
N LYS A 147 -14.45 20.11 15.19
CA LYS A 147 -15.85 20.11 14.76
C LYS A 147 -15.89 20.76 13.36
N ASP A 148 -16.66 20.18 12.46
CA ASP A 148 -16.70 20.42 11.01
C ASP A 148 -16.25 21.81 10.51
N GLY A 149 -15.32 21.83 9.56
CA GLY A 149 -15.20 22.90 8.56
C GLY A 149 -13.95 23.79 8.62
N GLU A 150 -13.37 24.02 9.79
CA GLU A 150 -12.34 25.07 9.97
C GLU A 150 -10.88 24.60 9.94
N MET A 151 -10.61 23.40 9.43
CA MET A 151 -9.22 22.94 9.24
C MET A 151 -8.68 23.26 7.85
N GLU A 152 -7.41 23.67 7.81
CA GLU A 152 -6.63 23.74 6.58
C GLU A 152 -6.08 22.34 6.27
N TYR A 153 -6.53 21.78 5.14
CA TYR A 153 -6.10 20.44 4.71
C TYR A 153 -4.90 20.58 3.79
N CYS A 154 -3.75 20.10 4.28
CA CYS A 154 -2.48 20.12 3.58
C CYS A 154 -2.54 19.21 2.35
N ALA A 155 -2.13 19.73 1.18
CA ALA A 155 -1.82 18.90 0.01
C ALA A 155 -0.40 18.34 0.12
N TYR A 156 -0.07 17.35 -0.71
CA TYR A 156 1.29 16.81 -0.74
C TYR A 156 2.33 17.87 -1.18
N ASP A 157 1.96 18.78 -2.09
CA ASP A 157 2.83 19.88 -2.54
C ASP A 157 3.21 20.85 -1.41
N ASP A 158 2.36 21.00 -0.39
CA ASP A 158 2.68 21.81 0.77
C ASP A 158 3.77 21.15 1.63
N LEU A 159 3.82 19.81 1.68
CA LEU A 159 4.89 19.07 2.34
C LEU A 159 6.23 19.17 1.59
N LEU A 160 6.19 19.35 0.27
CA LEU A 160 7.40 19.54 -0.55
C LEU A 160 8.07 20.89 -0.29
N LYS A 161 7.30 21.91 0.10
CA LYS A 161 7.80 23.26 0.44
C LYS A 161 8.56 23.29 1.78
N LEU A 162 8.34 22.30 2.64
CA LEU A 162 9.01 22.23 3.94
C LEU A 162 10.43 21.64 3.83
N PRO A 163 11.37 22.09 4.70
CA PRO A 163 12.72 21.54 4.75
C PRO A 163 12.73 20.03 4.98
N GLY A 164 13.54 19.31 4.21
CA GLY A 164 13.67 17.85 4.33
C GLY A 164 14.02 17.38 5.74
N THR A 165 14.84 18.14 6.46
CA THR A 165 15.27 17.85 7.85
C THR A 165 14.10 17.67 8.83
N MET A 166 12.94 18.27 8.57
CA MET A 166 11.74 18.10 9.41
C MET A 166 11.11 16.70 9.30
N PHE A 167 11.39 15.99 8.20
CA PHE A 167 10.87 14.66 7.93
C PHE A 167 11.85 13.55 8.29
N ALA A 168 13.01 13.88 8.90
CA ALA A 168 13.94 12.89 9.41
C ALA A 168 13.27 12.06 10.51
N ILE A 169 13.14 10.75 10.28
CA ILE A 169 12.30 9.87 11.12
C ILE A 169 12.77 9.82 12.58
N ARG A 170 14.06 10.02 12.84
CA ARG A 170 14.67 10.07 14.17
C ARG A 170 14.14 11.20 15.06
N HIS A 171 13.86 12.35 14.44
CA HIS A 171 13.51 13.59 15.16
C HIS A 171 12.17 14.13 14.70
N ILE A 172 11.37 13.29 14.05
CA ILE A 172 10.09 13.73 13.52
C ILE A 172 9.20 14.18 14.68
N SER A 173 8.75 15.42 14.57
CA SER A 173 7.68 15.96 15.40
C SER A 173 6.56 16.38 14.47
N ILE A 174 5.51 15.57 14.46
CA ILE A 174 4.38 15.79 13.56
C ILE A 174 3.68 17.11 13.95
N GLY A 175 3.62 17.43 15.25
CA GLY A 175 3.14 18.71 15.75
C GLY A 175 3.93 19.91 15.22
N LYS A 176 5.27 19.83 15.14
CA LYS A 176 6.09 20.90 14.52
C LYS A 176 5.80 21.05 13.03
N ILE A 177 5.66 19.95 12.30
CA ILE A 177 5.28 19.99 10.88
C ILE A 177 3.91 20.67 10.72
N LEU A 178 2.92 20.26 11.52
CA LEU A 178 1.58 20.87 11.51
C LEU A 178 1.62 22.37 11.82
N SER A 179 2.46 22.80 12.77
CA SER A 179 2.60 24.21 13.13
C SER A 179 3.21 25.08 12.02
N GLN A 180 4.07 24.52 11.17
CA GLN A 180 4.70 25.24 10.05
C GLN A 180 3.78 25.37 8.84
N ILE A 181 2.88 24.41 8.65
CA ILE A 181 1.93 24.40 7.52
C ILE A 181 0.71 25.28 7.83
N ARG A 182 0.41 25.46 9.11
CA ARG A 182 -0.67 26.30 9.60
C ARG A 182 -0.57 27.71 9.00
N LYS A 183 -1.55 28.10 8.17
CA LYS A 183 -1.74 29.52 7.84
C LYS A 183 -2.72 30.12 8.83
N ASP A 184 -2.33 31.26 9.39
CA ASP A 184 -3.12 32.02 10.38
C ASP A 184 -3.49 31.20 11.64
N GLU A 185 -4.62 31.52 12.27
CA GLU A 185 -5.13 30.83 13.45
C GLU A 185 -5.93 29.55 13.14
N ARG A 186 -6.00 29.09 11.89
CA ARG A 186 -6.75 27.88 11.55
C ARG A 186 -5.94 26.62 11.84
N PRO A 187 -6.49 25.58 12.47
CA PRO A 187 -5.78 24.32 12.67
C PRO A 187 -5.44 23.64 11.33
N ALA A 188 -4.24 23.06 11.22
CA ALA A 188 -3.82 22.33 10.02
C ALA A 188 -4.04 20.81 10.17
N ALA A 189 -4.22 20.12 9.05
CA ALA A 189 -4.39 18.68 8.98
C ALA A 189 -3.59 18.08 7.81
N ILE A 190 -2.78 17.04 8.07
CA ILE A 190 -1.90 16.42 7.06
C ILE A 190 -2.39 15.01 6.72
N PRO A 191 -2.52 14.63 5.43
CA PRO A 191 -2.82 13.25 5.05
C PRO A 191 -1.74 12.28 5.53
N LEU A 192 -2.12 11.24 6.28
CA LEU A 192 -1.19 10.26 6.85
C LEU A 192 -0.29 9.60 5.78
N LEU A 193 -0.88 9.17 4.66
CA LEU A 193 -0.12 8.50 3.59
C LEU A 193 0.82 9.46 2.86
N ALA A 194 0.43 10.74 2.73
CA ALA A 194 1.28 11.76 2.13
C ALA A 194 2.50 12.06 3.01
N LEU A 195 2.29 12.13 4.33
CA LEU A 195 3.37 12.28 5.30
C LEU A 195 4.32 11.08 5.29
N ALA A 196 3.79 9.85 5.29
CA ALA A 196 4.59 8.63 5.21
C ALA A 196 5.45 8.59 3.94
N LYS A 197 4.87 8.99 2.79
CA LYS A 197 5.59 9.12 1.52
C LYS A 197 6.73 10.14 1.63
N ARG A 198 6.46 11.34 2.16
CA ARG A 198 7.48 12.39 2.28
C ARG A 198 8.64 11.99 3.18
N ILE A 199 8.35 11.30 4.29
CA ILE A 199 9.37 10.74 5.18
C ILE A 199 10.20 9.71 4.43
N LYS A 200 9.56 8.80 3.70
CA LYS A 200 10.28 7.80 2.91
C LYS A 200 11.28 8.45 1.96
N GLU A 201 10.84 9.43 1.18
CA GLU A 201 11.68 10.14 0.22
C GLU A 201 12.88 10.81 0.87
N VAL A 202 12.68 11.49 2.00
CA VAL A 202 13.78 12.17 2.70
C VAL A 202 14.77 11.18 3.31
N ASN A 203 14.29 10.15 4.01
CA ASN A 203 15.15 9.25 4.78
C ASN A 203 15.80 8.17 3.92
N LEU A 204 15.33 7.97 2.69
CA LEU A 204 15.90 7.01 1.74
C LEU A 204 16.62 7.66 0.57
N SER A 205 16.72 8.99 0.55
CA SER A 205 17.52 9.73 -0.45
C SER A 205 19.03 9.50 -0.26
N PHE A 206 19.74 9.55 -1.38
CA PHE A 206 21.08 9.00 -1.67
C PHE A 206 22.25 9.30 -0.73
N GLU A 207 22.15 10.24 0.21
CA GLU A 207 23.35 10.71 0.93
C GLU A 207 23.67 9.96 2.23
N ASN A 208 22.71 9.29 2.88
CA ASN A 208 22.88 8.31 3.96
C ASN A 208 21.50 7.80 4.43
N PRO A 209 20.95 6.75 3.79
CA PRO A 209 19.59 6.31 4.09
C PRO A 209 19.52 5.55 5.42
N VAL A 210 18.69 6.01 6.36
CA VAL A 210 18.58 5.40 7.70
C VAL A 210 17.13 5.19 8.11
N ILE A 211 16.85 4.00 8.65
CA ILE A 211 15.57 3.68 9.29
C ILE A 211 15.80 3.32 10.76
N THR A 212 14.96 3.88 11.63
CA THR A 212 14.91 3.52 13.04
C THR A 212 13.98 2.34 13.31
N CYS A 213 14.43 1.43 14.16
CA CYS A 213 13.64 0.30 14.66
C CYS A 213 13.06 0.59 16.07
N HIS A 214 11.89 0.02 16.35
CA HIS A 214 11.00 0.42 17.45
C HIS A 214 11.37 -0.12 18.84
N LYS A 215 12.32 -1.04 18.97
CA LYS A 215 12.62 -1.70 20.25
C LYS A 215 14.02 -1.47 20.79
N THR A 216 14.90 -0.98 19.93
CA THR A 216 16.20 -0.42 20.28
C THR A 216 16.31 0.77 19.35
N GLU A 217 16.61 1.96 19.86
CA GLU A 217 16.97 3.14 19.05
C GLU A 217 18.30 2.91 18.31
N THR A 218 18.52 1.71 17.78
CA THR A 218 19.63 1.38 16.92
C THR A 218 19.28 1.82 15.52
N ASP A 219 20.10 2.73 15.02
CA ASP A 219 20.08 3.13 13.64
C ASP A 219 20.56 1.97 12.77
N TYR A 220 19.73 1.57 11.81
CA TYR A 220 20.19 0.70 10.75
C TYR A 220 20.38 1.52 9.48
N ASP A 221 21.60 1.44 8.95
CA ASP A 221 21.90 1.84 7.59
C ASP A 221 21.10 0.96 6.63
N VAL A 222 20.30 1.60 5.79
CA VAL A 222 19.43 0.93 4.82
C VAL A 222 20.27 0.16 3.82
N ASP A 223 21.47 0.62 3.47
CA ASP A 223 22.35 -0.09 2.55
C ASP A 223 22.84 -1.40 3.19
N SER A 224 23.24 -1.37 4.46
CA SER A 224 23.58 -2.55 5.24
C SER A 224 22.43 -3.57 5.35
N LEU A 225 21.20 -3.11 5.63
CA LEU A 225 20.01 -3.98 5.66
C LEU A 225 19.72 -4.59 4.29
N SER A 226 19.81 -3.76 3.25
CA SER A 226 19.57 -4.15 1.86
C SER A 226 20.59 -5.20 1.41
N ASP A 227 21.86 -5.03 1.78
CA ASP A 227 22.91 -6.00 1.52
C ASP A 227 22.70 -7.35 2.23
N LEU A 228 22.22 -7.33 3.48
CA LEU A 228 21.88 -8.56 4.21
C LEU A 228 20.72 -9.30 3.53
N ALA A 229 19.65 -8.58 3.17
CA ALA A 229 18.51 -9.17 2.46
C ALA A 229 18.93 -9.74 1.10
N LYS A 230 19.72 -8.97 0.33
CA LYS A 230 20.27 -9.40 -0.97
C LYS A 230 21.09 -10.68 -0.85
N LYS A 231 21.99 -10.76 0.13
CA LYS A 231 22.80 -11.97 0.38
C LYS A 231 21.93 -13.19 0.66
N ALA A 232 20.89 -13.06 1.49
CA ALA A 232 19.97 -14.15 1.80
C ALA A 232 19.21 -14.63 0.55
N VAL A 233 18.75 -13.70 -0.30
CA VAL A 233 18.06 -14.04 -1.55
C VAL A 233 19.01 -14.70 -2.55
N TYR A 234 20.25 -14.22 -2.67
CA TYR A 234 21.24 -14.82 -3.57
C TYR A 234 21.58 -16.26 -3.18
N GLN A 235 21.71 -16.53 -1.88
CA GLN A 235 21.88 -17.90 -1.38
C GLN A 235 20.69 -18.78 -1.78
N LYS A 236 19.45 -18.28 -1.63
CA LYS A 236 18.25 -19.01 -2.04
C LYS A 236 18.16 -19.23 -3.56
N LEU A 237 18.51 -18.24 -4.37
CA LEU A 237 18.59 -18.33 -5.83
C LEU A 237 19.54 -19.46 -6.25
N ARG A 238 20.77 -19.43 -5.71
CA ARG A 238 21.79 -20.43 -6.04
C ARG A 238 21.34 -21.83 -5.62
N HIS A 239 20.92 -22.01 -4.37
CA HIS A 239 20.53 -23.32 -3.86
C HIS A 239 19.26 -23.90 -4.50
N SER A 240 18.28 -23.05 -4.83
CA SER A 240 16.98 -23.53 -5.33
C SER A 240 16.92 -23.67 -6.85
N TYR A 241 17.79 -22.97 -7.58
CA TYR A 241 17.71 -22.89 -9.04
C TYR A 241 19.02 -23.22 -9.75
N LEU A 242 20.17 -22.70 -9.31
CA LEU A 242 21.46 -23.02 -9.93
C LEU A 242 21.88 -24.46 -9.62
N ASP A 243 21.94 -24.83 -8.33
CA ASP A 243 22.38 -26.16 -7.88
C ASP A 243 21.47 -27.28 -8.41
N LYS A 244 20.19 -26.94 -8.66
CA LYS A 244 19.18 -27.86 -9.21
C LYS A 244 19.15 -27.86 -10.75
N GLY A 245 20.05 -27.13 -11.41
CA GLY A 245 20.15 -27.06 -12.87
C GLY A 245 18.97 -26.37 -13.56
N LYS A 246 18.13 -25.62 -12.83
CA LYS A 246 16.98 -24.89 -13.40
C LYS A 246 17.40 -23.59 -14.09
N LEU A 247 18.51 -23.02 -13.67
CA LEU A 247 19.16 -21.86 -14.29
C LEU A 247 20.62 -22.19 -14.53
N ASN A 248 21.17 -21.67 -15.62
CA ASN A 248 22.61 -21.67 -15.86
C ASN A 248 23.29 -20.45 -15.18
N GLY A 249 24.62 -20.37 -15.29
CA GLY A 249 25.40 -19.29 -14.68
C GLY A 249 25.05 -17.90 -15.21
N GLN A 250 24.83 -17.75 -16.52
CA GLN A 250 24.46 -16.46 -17.12
C GLN A 250 23.07 -16.00 -16.66
N GLU A 251 22.11 -16.91 -16.64
CA GLU A 251 20.76 -16.64 -16.13
C GLU A 251 20.76 -16.30 -14.64
N THR A 252 21.64 -16.94 -13.86
CA THR A 252 21.80 -16.62 -12.44
C THR A 252 22.31 -15.20 -12.26
N VAL A 253 23.30 -14.77 -13.05
CA VAL A 253 23.82 -13.39 -13.02
C VAL A 253 22.75 -12.39 -13.44
N LEU A 254 21.95 -12.70 -14.46
CA LEU A 254 20.80 -11.90 -14.87
C LEU A 254 19.81 -11.71 -13.71
N MET A 255 19.47 -12.79 -13.00
CA MET A 255 18.58 -12.75 -11.84
C MET A 255 19.15 -11.97 -10.66
N GLU A 256 20.44 -12.16 -10.35
CA GLU A 256 21.13 -11.39 -9.30
C GLU A 256 21.06 -9.88 -9.61
N ARG A 257 21.33 -9.48 -10.85
CA ARG A 257 21.21 -8.08 -11.28
C ARG A 257 19.77 -7.57 -11.19
N ALA A 258 18.78 -8.36 -11.59
CA ALA A 258 17.37 -7.98 -11.49
C ALA A 258 16.95 -7.77 -10.03
N ILE A 259 17.38 -8.64 -9.12
CA ILE A 259 17.13 -8.50 -7.67
C ILE A 259 17.75 -7.21 -7.13
N ALA A 260 18.98 -6.87 -7.56
CA ALA A 260 19.62 -5.62 -7.14
C ALA A 260 18.85 -4.38 -7.61
N GLU A 261 18.37 -4.38 -8.86
CA GLU A 261 17.52 -3.30 -9.38
C GLU A 261 16.19 -3.19 -8.64
N MET A 262 15.55 -4.32 -8.29
CA MET A 262 14.33 -4.34 -7.48
C MET A 262 14.55 -3.76 -6.08
N LEU A 263 15.70 -4.05 -5.47
CA LEU A 263 16.07 -3.53 -4.16
C LEU A 263 16.22 -2.01 -4.18
N LEU A 264 16.87 -1.47 -5.21
CA LEU A 264 16.99 -0.03 -5.45
C LEU A 264 15.61 0.60 -5.66
N ASP A 265 14.77 -0.02 -6.49
CA ASP A 265 13.41 0.47 -6.73
C ASP A 265 12.57 0.48 -5.43
N LEU A 266 12.67 -0.58 -4.62
CA LEU A 266 12.03 -0.65 -3.30
C LEU A 266 12.51 0.45 -2.36
N ARG A 267 13.79 0.83 -2.39
CA ARG A 267 14.31 1.98 -1.62
C ARG A 267 13.64 3.28 -2.08
N ASP A 268 13.57 3.49 -3.39
CA ASP A 268 13.15 4.77 -3.97
C ASP A 268 11.62 4.90 -4.09
N GLY A 269 10.83 3.86 -3.76
CA GLY A 269 9.37 3.99 -3.73
C GLY A 269 8.55 2.95 -4.48
N GLY A 270 9.19 1.94 -5.07
CA GLY A 270 8.55 0.91 -5.89
C GLY A 270 7.91 1.53 -7.14
N ILE A 271 8.72 1.99 -8.08
CA ILE A 271 8.30 2.82 -9.23
C ILE A 271 8.20 2.00 -10.52
N LYS A 272 8.99 0.93 -10.69
CA LYS A 272 9.12 0.26 -12.00
C LYS A 272 7.93 -0.66 -12.33
N PRO A 273 7.32 -0.52 -13.52
CA PRO A 273 6.16 -1.30 -13.93
C PRO A 273 6.55 -2.74 -14.32
N GLY A 274 6.06 -3.72 -13.56
CA GLY A 274 6.14 -5.15 -13.90
C GLY A 274 7.53 -5.80 -13.71
N LEU A 275 7.53 -7.09 -13.35
CA LEU A 275 8.77 -7.85 -13.14
C LEU A 275 9.61 -7.98 -14.43
N TYR A 276 8.95 -7.96 -15.60
CA TYR A 276 9.59 -8.04 -16.91
C TYR A 276 10.57 -6.88 -17.13
N HIS A 277 10.20 -5.66 -16.73
CA HIS A 277 10.99 -4.47 -16.99
C HIS A 277 12.39 -4.54 -16.37
N TYR A 278 12.52 -5.19 -15.21
CA TYR A 278 13.81 -5.41 -14.57
C TYR A 278 14.74 -6.30 -15.38
N ILE A 279 14.18 -7.28 -16.10
CA ILE A 279 14.93 -8.16 -16.99
C ILE A 279 15.27 -7.42 -18.30
N GLU A 280 14.29 -6.75 -18.89
CA GLU A 280 14.45 -5.99 -20.14
C GLU A 280 15.54 -4.91 -20.04
N MET A 281 15.61 -4.19 -18.90
CA MET A 281 16.65 -3.19 -18.65
C MET A 281 18.07 -3.77 -18.63
N ILE A 282 18.20 -5.06 -18.31
CA ILE A 282 19.49 -5.75 -18.21
C ILE A 282 19.83 -6.45 -19.52
N ASP A 283 18.82 -7.06 -20.15
CA ASP A 283 18.93 -7.81 -21.40
C ASP A 283 17.68 -7.58 -22.26
N GLY A 284 17.78 -6.62 -23.19
CA GLY A 284 16.70 -6.29 -24.11
C GLY A 284 16.44 -7.33 -25.21
N SER A 285 17.20 -8.43 -25.26
CA SER A 285 16.93 -9.54 -26.19
C SER A 285 15.82 -10.47 -25.70
N ILE A 286 15.50 -10.44 -24.40
CA ILE A 286 14.45 -11.27 -23.81
C ILE A 286 13.10 -10.63 -24.09
N CYS A 287 12.28 -11.26 -24.94
CA CYS A 287 10.92 -10.80 -25.19
C CYS A 287 9.95 -11.17 -24.04
N PRO A 288 8.78 -10.51 -23.96
CA PRO A 288 7.77 -10.76 -22.91
C PRO A 288 7.32 -12.22 -22.81
N GLU A 289 7.16 -12.91 -23.93
CA GLU A 289 6.74 -14.33 -23.98
C GLU A 289 7.80 -15.23 -23.33
N THR A 290 9.07 -15.02 -23.68
CA THR A 290 10.20 -15.76 -23.11
C THR A 290 10.29 -15.52 -21.61
N PHE A 291 10.14 -14.26 -21.18
CA PHE A 291 10.09 -13.92 -19.76
C PHE A 291 8.96 -14.65 -19.04
N LYS A 292 7.75 -14.61 -19.58
CA LYS A 292 6.57 -15.24 -18.98
C LYS A 292 6.73 -16.75 -18.80
N GLN A 293 7.31 -17.42 -19.78
CA GLN A 293 7.47 -18.88 -19.76
C GLN A 293 8.64 -19.34 -18.87
N ARG A 294 9.75 -18.60 -18.87
CA ARG A 294 11.00 -19.07 -18.26
C ARG A 294 11.34 -18.42 -16.92
N TYR A 295 11.08 -17.12 -16.79
CA TYR A 295 11.66 -16.30 -15.72
C TYR A 295 10.64 -15.79 -14.72
N HIS A 296 9.39 -15.55 -15.14
CA HIS A 296 8.36 -14.90 -14.34
C HIS A 296 8.16 -15.55 -12.96
N ASN A 297 7.89 -16.86 -12.90
CA ASN A 297 7.63 -17.55 -11.65
C ASN A 297 8.85 -17.56 -10.71
N ILE A 298 10.06 -17.64 -11.28
CA ILE A 298 11.30 -17.64 -10.50
C ILE A 298 11.52 -16.27 -9.88
N LEU A 299 11.40 -15.22 -10.70
CA LEU A 299 11.65 -13.85 -10.28
C LEU A 299 10.56 -13.36 -9.32
N GLU A 300 9.30 -13.73 -9.53
CA GLU A 300 8.20 -13.43 -8.60
C GLU A 300 8.45 -14.08 -7.23
N TYR A 301 8.86 -15.35 -7.21
CA TYR A 301 9.20 -16.05 -5.98
C TYR A 301 10.37 -15.35 -5.26
N LEU A 302 11.46 -15.07 -5.96
CA LEU A 302 12.64 -14.42 -5.38
C LEU A 302 12.33 -13.01 -4.87
N PHE A 303 11.48 -12.25 -5.57
CA PHE A 303 11.02 -10.95 -5.13
C PHE A 303 10.16 -11.05 -3.86
N ARG A 304 9.28 -12.05 -3.76
CA ARG A 304 8.51 -12.33 -2.55
C ARG A 304 9.41 -12.70 -1.37
N VAL A 305 10.44 -13.50 -1.62
CA VAL A 305 11.46 -13.82 -0.62
C VAL A 305 12.19 -12.55 -0.19
N LEU A 306 12.63 -11.70 -1.13
CA LEU A 306 13.31 -10.44 -0.82
C LEU A 306 12.48 -9.56 0.10
N LYS A 307 11.20 -9.33 -0.24
CA LYS A 307 10.29 -8.53 0.58
C LYS A 307 10.11 -9.12 1.97
N LYS A 308 10.04 -10.46 2.08
CA LYS A 308 9.96 -11.15 3.37
C LYS A 308 11.22 -10.96 4.21
N GLU A 309 12.40 -11.13 3.63
CA GLU A 309 13.68 -10.92 4.33
C GLU A 309 13.80 -9.47 4.82
N LEU A 310 13.48 -8.48 3.96
CA LEU A 310 13.45 -7.07 4.35
C LEU A 310 12.45 -6.81 5.49
N ALA A 311 11.22 -7.31 5.38
CA ALA A 311 10.21 -7.17 6.42
C ALA A 311 10.67 -7.80 7.74
N GLN A 312 11.31 -8.97 7.70
CA GLN A 312 11.87 -9.63 8.89
C GLN A 312 12.99 -8.80 9.50
N LEU A 313 13.97 -8.34 8.72
CA LEU A 313 15.06 -7.50 9.23
C LEU A 313 14.54 -6.18 9.83
N LEU A 314 13.45 -5.63 9.28
CA LEU A 314 12.76 -4.44 9.81
C LEU A 314 11.88 -4.74 11.03
N SER A 315 11.50 -6.00 11.26
CA SER A 315 10.57 -6.44 12.32
C SER A 315 11.24 -7.16 13.51
N VAL A 316 12.38 -7.81 13.30
CA VAL A 316 13.20 -8.45 14.35
C VAL A 316 13.76 -7.33 15.25
N ARG A 317 13.55 -7.29 16.57
CA ARG A 317 13.38 -8.38 17.55
C ARG A 317 12.08 -8.28 18.38
N HIS A 318 11.16 -9.23 18.21
CA HIS A 318 10.05 -9.43 19.15
C HIS A 318 10.30 -10.58 20.17
N GLU A 319 11.46 -11.23 20.20
CA GLU A 319 11.65 -12.49 20.96
C GLU A 319 12.96 -12.60 21.78
N LEU A 320 13.58 -11.48 22.22
CA LEU A 320 14.69 -11.55 23.19
C LEU A 320 14.58 -10.46 24.26
N SER A 321 13.44 -10.40 24.92
CA SER A 321 13.31 -9.78 26.25
C SER A 321 12.16 -10.49 26.99
N GLU A 322 12.46 -11.69 27.49
CA GLU A 322 11.99 -12.05 28.84
C GLU A 322 12.73 -11.15 29.85
#